data_AF-A0A2G6AMI1-F1
#
_entry.id   AF-A0A2G6AMI1-F1
#
_cell.length_a   1.000
_cell.length_b   1.000
_cell.length_c   1.000
_cell.angle_alpha   90.00
_cell.angle_beta   90.00
_cell.angle_gamma   90.00
#
_symmetry.space_group_name_H-M   'P 1'
#
loop_
_entity.id
_entity.type
_entity.pdbx_description
1 polymer ?
#
loop_
_entity_poly.entity_id
_entity_poly.type
_entity_poly.pdbx_seq_one_letter_code
_entity_poly.pdbx_strand_id
1 'polypeptide(L)'
;MRLRIVTAVALLCFPLTSLFSNQISYAADIEPVTDPVKPWTITFSKEVSDQTANLELITIQTQNNNLSLSLSADFDKVIVKPKNPYLFGERYTLTIPASFKAASGKTLNKPVTKEFEMTGTYISDVSATMNPLATSVSVKVKPEVAAVSYSINNGNSIKLLRDGADSFSKGQIGLEKGNLLTITVLNEANRMMETQYYEVK
;
A
#
# COMPACT_ATOMS: atom_id res chain seq x y z
N MET A 1 -59.84 14.00 65.67
CA MET A 1 -58.83 12.92 65.50
C MET A 1 -58.84 12.50 64.03
N ARG A 2 -58.27 13.33 63.14
CA ARG A 2 -57.04 13.11 62.35
C ARG A 2 -57.03 11.83 61.49
N LEU A 3 -57.42 12.06 60.24
CA LEU A 3 -57.28 11.25 59.02
C LEU A 3 -55.80 10.89 58.74
N ARG A 4 -55.52 9.65 58.31
CA ARG A 4 -54.31 9.31 57.53
C ARG A 4 -54.65 8.34 56.41
N ILE A 5 -54.63 8.88 55.20
CA ILE A 5 -54.50 8.19 53.92
C ILE A 5 -53.05 7.68 53.83
N VAL A 6 -52.84 6.44 53.39
CA VAL A 6 -51.54 6.05 52.84
C VAL A 6 -51.76 5.43 51.47
N THR A 7 -51.24 6.17 50.49
CA THR A 7 -51.25 5.97 49.06
C THR A 7 -50.22 4.91 48.66
N ALA A 8 -50.55 4.14 47.62
CA ALA A 8 -49.69 3.17 46.96
C ALA A 8 -48.48 3.83 46.27
N VAL A 9 -47.33 3.14 46.25
CA VAL A 9 -46.29 3.32 45.24
C VAL A 9 -45.74 1.93 44.88
N ALA A 10 -46.17 1.41 43.73
CA ALA A 10 -45.57 0.24 43.10
C ALA A 10 -44.33 0.70 42.32
N LEU A 11 -43.15 0.24 42.73
CA LEU A 11 -41.89 0.48 42.04
C LEU A 11 -41.79 -0.46 40.83
N LEU A 12 -42.03 0.06 39.62
CA LEU A 12 -41.78 -0.61 38.35
C LEU A 12 -40.32 -0.37 37.95
N CYS A 13 -39.42 -1.29 38.32
CA CYS A 13 -38.06 -1.33 37.80
C CYS A 13 -38.06 -1.92 36.37
N PHE A 14 -37.97 -1.05 35.37
CA PHE A 14 -37.59 -1.46 34.01
C PHE A 14 -36.05 -1.54 33.93
N PRO A 15 -35.44 -2.72 33.69
CA PRO A 15 -34.03 -2.75 33.31
C PRO A 15 -33.91 -2.25 31.86
N LEU A 16 -33.50 -1.00 31.72
CA LEU A 16 -33.04 -0.44 30.45
C LEU A 16 -31.70 -1.11 30.10
N THR A 17 -31.76 -2.28 29.49
CA THR A 17 -30.57 -2.93 28.94
C THR A 17 -30.19 -2.17 27.67
N SER A 18 -29.21 -1.28 27.81
CA SER A 18 -28.56 -0.63 26.69
C SER A 18 -27.90 -1.70 25.83
N LEU A 19 -28.51 -2.00 24.68
CA LEU A 19 -27.87 -2.71 23.58
C LEU A 19 -26.74 -1.82 23.04
N PHE A 20 -25.56 -1.90 23.64
CA PHE A 20 -24.35 -1.46 22.99
C PHE A 20 -24.10 -2.43 21.83
N SER A 21 -24.53 -2.03 20.64
CA SER A 21 -24.07 -2.65 19.40
C SER A 21 -22.58 -2.34 19.29
N ASN A 22 -21.75 -3.28 19.74
CA ASN A 22 -20.34 -3.32 19.34
C ASN A 22 -20.35 -3.58 17.83
N GLN A 23 -20.25 -2.52 17.04
CA GLN A 23 -19.86 -2.63 15.64
C GLN A 23 -18.44 -3.19 15.67
N ILE A 24 -18.31 -4.51 15.47
CA ILE A 24 -17.02 -5.15 15.25
C ILE A 24 -16.54 -4.64 13.89
N SER A 25 -15.72 -3.59 13.93
CA SER A 25 -14.99 -3.11 12.77
C SER A 25 -13.94 -4.17 12.46
N TYR A 26 -14.22 -5.04 11.49
CA TYR A 26 -13.18 -5.87 10.89
C TYR A 26 -12.16 -4.92 10.27
N ALA A 27 -10.95 -4.86 10.83
CA ALA A 27 -9.82 -4.27 10.13
C ALA A 27 -9.73 -4.98 8.77
N ALA A 28 -9.83 -4.22 7.67
CA ALA A 28 -9.63 -4.78 6.36
C ALA A 28 -8.21 -5.34 6.29
N ASP A 29 -8.05 -6.62 5.92
CA ASP A 29 -6.73 -7.20 5.71
C ASP A 29 -6.01 -6.42 4.61
N ILE A 30 -4.79 -5.97 4.90
CA ILE A 30 -3.92 -5.27 3.95
C ILE A 30 -3.43 -6.32 2.94
N GLU A 31 -3.72 -6.12 1.66
CA GLU A 31 -3.31 -7.06 0.60
C GLU A 31 -1.81 -6.91 0.30
N PRO A 32 -1.01 -7.99 0.36
CA PRO A 32 0.37 -7.95 -0.13
C PRO A 32 0.38 -7.90 -1.67
N VAL A 33 1.18 -6.99 -2.23
CA VAL A 33 1.43 -6.86 -3.66
C VAL A 33 2.93 -6.99 -3.91
N THR A 34 3.30 -7.82 -4.88
CA THR A 34 4.71 -8.10 -5.22
C THR A 34 5.15 -7.53 -6.57
N ASP A 35 4.21 -7.17 -7.44
CA ASP A 35 4.51 -6.52 -8.72
C ASP A 35 4.59 -4.99 -8.52
N PRO A 36 5.79 -4.39 -8.63
CA PRO A 36 5.99 -2.97 -8.37
C PRO A 36 5.36 -2.07 -9.44
N VAL A 37 4.90 -2.61 -10.57
CA VAL A 37 4.19 -1.86 -11.61
C VAL A 37 2.74 -2.33 -11.78
N LYS A 38 2.19 -3.03 -10.78
CA LYS A 38 0.86 -3.64 -10.82
C LYS A 38 -0.19 -2.63 -11.29
N PRO A 39 -0.91 -2.90 -12.40
CA PRO A 39 -2.08 -2.12 -12.76
C PRO A 39 -3.29 -2.56 -11.91
N TRP A 40 -4.21 -1.62 -11.66
CA TRP A 40 -5.50 -1.92 -11.06
C TRP A 40 -6.61 -1.78 -12.11
N THR A 41 -7.53 -2.74 -12.11
CA THR A 41 -8.78 -2.63 -12.88
C THR A 41 -9.92 -2.49 -11.89
N ILE A 42 -10.59 -1.34 -11.93
CA ILE A 42 -11.75 -1.03 -11.11
C ILE A 42 -12.99 -1.24 -11.99
N THR A 43 -13.91 -2.09 -11.56
CA THR A 43 -15.18 -2.34 -12.26
C THR A 43 -16.32 -1.67 -11.51
N PHE A 44 -17.16 -0.94 -12.23
CA PHE A 44 -18.33 -0.23 -11.72
C PHE A 44 -19.61 -0.93 -12.17
N SER A 45 -20.70 -0.74 -11.44
CA SER A 45 -22.00 -1.32 -11.80
C SER A 45 -22.73 -0.56 -12.94
N LYS A 46 -22.14 0.55 -13.39
CA LYS A 46 -22.62 1.45 -14.44
C LYS A 46 -21.43 1.98 -15.22
N GLU A 47 -21.71 2.36 -16.46
CA GLU A 47 -20.75 3.06 -17.32
C GLU A 47 -20.20 4.32 -16.64
N VAL A 48 -18.88 4.51 -16.70
CA VAL A 48 -18.17 5.63 -16.06
C VAL A 48 -18.12 6.84 -16.98
N SER A 49 -18.05 8.04 -16.40
CA SER A 49 -17.70 9.24 -17.18
C SER A 49 -16.20 9.20 -17.50
N ASP A 50 -15.86 9.24 -18.78
CA ASP A 50 -14.49 9.19 -19.32
C ASP A 50 -13.77 10.55 -19.29
N GLN A 51 -14.43 11.60 -18.79
CA GLN A 51 -13.85 12.92 -18.63
C GLN A 51 -12.59 12.85 -17.76
N THR A 52 -11.47 13.42 -18.23
CA THR A 52 -10.19 13.42 -17.52
C THR A 52 -10.32 13.90 -16.07
N ALA A 53 -11.04 15.01 -15.85
CA ALA A 53 -11.26 15.56 -14.51
C ALA A 53 -12.03 14.62 -13.57
N ASN A 54 -12.86 13.72 -14.11
CA ASN A 54 -13.54 12.69 -13.33
C ASN A 54 -12.58 11.53 -13.00
N LEU A 55 -11.77 11.09 -13.97
CA LEU A 55 -10.79 10.02 -13.77
C LEU A 55 -9.73 10.41 -12.74
N GLU A 56 -9.20 11.63 -12.82
CA GLU A 56 -8.17 12.17 -11.91
C GLU A 56 -8.62 12.27 -10.44
N LEU A 57 -9.91 12.06 -10.15
CA LEU A 57 -10.39 11.89 -8.77
C LEU A 57 -9.92 10.58 -8.14
N ILE A 58 -9.54 9.57 -8.94
CA ILE A 58 -9.00 8.30 -8.44
C ILE A 58 -7.54 8.52 -8.07
N THR A 59 -7.20 8.24 -6.82
CA THR A 59 -5.85 8.45 -6.29
C THR A 59 -5.26 7.16 -5.71
N ILE A 60 -3.94 7.09 -5.71
CA ILE A 60 -3.17 6.15 -4.88
C ILE A 60 -2.17 7.01 -4.11
N GLN A 61 -2.12 6.84 -2.81
CA GLN A 61 -1.25 7.62 -1.92
C GLN A 61 -0.58 6.74 -0.88
N THR A 62 0.61 7.13 -0.45
CA THR A 62 1.18 6.70 0.84
C THR A 62 0.72 7.67 1.93
N GLN A 63 1.18 7.48 3.17
CA GLN A 63 0.94 8.45 4.24
C GLN A 63 1.45 9.86 3.91
N ASN A 64 2.50 9.96 3.09
CA ASN A 64 3.23 11.21 2.89
C ASN A 64 3.08 11.79 1.47
N ASN A 65 2.74 10.98 0.47
CA ASN A 65 2.83 11.37 -0.94
C ASN A 65 1.70 10.79 -1.80
N ASN A 66 1.25 11.56 -2.79
CA ASN A 66 0.38 11.09 -3.86
C ASN A 66 1.20 10.50 -5.02
N LEU A 67 0.74 9.40 -5.59
CA LEU A 67 1.39 8.78 -6.74
C LEU A 67 0.89 9.40 -8.03
N SER A 68 1.81 9.56 -8.98
CA SER A 68 1.47 9.93 -10.35
C SER A 68 0.89 8.73 -11.08
N LEU A 69 -0.30 8.89 -11.67
CA LEU A 69 -1.05 7.82 -12.32
C LEU A 69 -1.27 8.09 -13.80
N SER A 70 -1.41 7.00 -14.56
CA SER A 70 -2.01 6.98 -15.89
C SER A 70 -3.36 6.29 -15.77
N LEU A 71 -4.41 6.96 -16.24
CA LEU A 71 -5.80 6.56 -16.06
C LEU A 71 -6.46 6.44 -17.43
N SER A 72 -7.27 5.40 -17.60
CA SER A 72 -8.08 5.20 -18.81
C SER A 72 -9.38 4.51 -18.44
N ALA A 73 -10.46 4.89 -19.09
CA ALA A 73 -11.77 4.28 -18.94
C ALA A 73 -12.12 3.43 -20.16
N ASP A 74 -12.82 2.33 -19.92
CA ASP A 74 -13.44 1.49 -20.93
C ASP A 74 -14.81 1.05 -20.40
N PHE A 75 -15.86 1.74 -20.85
CA PHE A 75 -17.25 1.51 -20.46
C PHE A 75 -17.48 1.50 -18.93
N ASP A 76 -17.60 0.34 -18.30
CA ASP A 76 -17.82 0.17 -16.86
C ASP A 76 -16.52 -0.05 -16.07
N LYS A 77 -15.36 0.11 -16.72
CA LYS A 77 -14.05 -0.12 -16.12
C LYS A 77 -13.17 1.11 -16.16
N VAL A 78 -12.34 1.23 -15.13
CA VAL A 78 -11.19 2.14 -15.11
C VAL A 78 -9.92 1.36 -14.86
N ILE A 79 -8.93 1.56 -15.72
CA ILE A 79 -7.58 1.01 -15.57
C ILE A 79 -6.71 2.11 -14.96
N VAL A 80 -6.10 1.78 -13.82
CA VAL A 80 -5.18 2.65 -13.07
C VAL A 80 -3.79 2.06 -13.16
N LYS A 81 -2.84 2.81 -13.72
CA LYS A 81 -1.44 2.41 -13.83
C LYS A 81 -0.55 3.39 -13.09
N PRO A 82 0.34 2.95 -12.20
CA PRO A 82 1.32 3.84 -11.61
C PRO A 82 2.32 4.28 -12.69
N LYS A 83 2.66 5.58 -12.73
CA LYS A 83 3.69 6.09 -13.67
C LYS A 83 5.11 5.80 -13.19
N ASN A 84 5.28 5.69 -11.87
CA ASN A 84 6.51 5.27 -11.23
C ASN A 84 6.23 3.98 -10.44
N PRO A 85 7.19 3.07 -10.30
CA PRO A 85 7.01 1.85 -9.51
C PRO A 85 6.60 2.13 -8.06
N TYR A 86 5.81 1.25 -7.49
CA TYR A 86 5.61 1.18 -6.04
C TYR A 86 6.94 0.84 -5.35
N LEU A 87 7.14 1.43 -4.17
CA LEU A 87 8.35 1.26 -3.37
C LEU A 87 8.13 0.13 -2.36
N PHE A 88 9.12 -0.74 -2.26
CA PHE A 88 9.18 -1.86 -1.34
C PHE A 88 9.04 -1.40 0.12
N GLY A 89 8.22 -2.11 0.88
CA GLY A 89 7.93 -1.83 2.29
C GLY A 89 6.99 -0.64 2.51
N GLU A 90 6.52 0.03 1.45
CA GLU A 90 5.54 1.10 1.57
C GLU A 90 4.11 0.55 1.51
N ARG A 91 3.23 1.24 2.25
CA ARG A 91 1.78 1.02 2.24
C ARG A 91 1.09 2.09 1.42
N TYR A 92 0.09 1.64 0.67
CA TYR A 92 -0.64 2.45 -0.27
C TYR A 92 -2.14 2.35 -0.03
N THR A 93 -2.85 3.44 -0.25
CA THR A 93 -4.31 3.49 -0.24
C THR A 93 -4.80 3.97 -1.60
N LEU A 94 -5.49 3.09 -2.34
CA LEU A 94 -6.26 3.46 -3.51
C LEU A 94 -7.60 4.03 -3.06
N THR A 95 -7.97 5.21 -3.55
CA THR A 95 -9.21 5.90 -3.15
C THR A 95 -10.03 6.31 -4.37
N ILE A 96 -11.33 6.06 -4.29
CA ILE A 96 -12.35 6.58 -5.23
C ILE A 96 -13.34 7.40 -4.40
N PRO A 97 -13.39 8.73 -4.56
CA PRO A 97 -14.25 9.57 -3.75
C PRO A 97 -15.72 9.44 -4.15
N ALA A 98 -16.64 9.77 -3.24
CA ALA A 98 -18.07 9.73 -3.51
C ALA A 98 -18.47 10.63 -4.70
N SER A 99 -17.72 11.68 -4.99
CA SER A 99 -17.95 12.60 -6.11
C SER A 99 -17.66 12.01 -7.49
N PHE A 100 -17.07 10.82 -7.58
CA PHE A 100 -16.81 10.13 -8.84
C PHE A 100 -18.12 9.82 -9.59
N LYS A 101 -18.16 10.12 -10.89
CA LYS A 101 -19.40 10.11 -11.70
C LYS A 101 -19.46 8.97 -12.70
N ALA A 102 -20.66 8.44 -12.85
CA ALA A 102 -21.08 7.63 -13.99
C ALA A 102 -21.34 8.52 -15.22
N ALA A 103 -21.39 7.93 -16.42
CA ALA A 103 -21.74 8.65 -17.66
C ALA A 103 -23.12 9.32 -17.59
N SER A 104 -24.06 8.71 -16.84
CA SER A 104 -25.39 9.29 -16.54
C SER A 104 -25.37 10.54 -15.64
N GLY A 105 -24.21 10.94 -15.12
CA GLY A 105 -24.05 12.07 -14.19
C GLY A 105 -24.29 11.73 -12.72
N LYS A 106 -24.79 10.53 -12.40
CA LYS A 106 -24.92 10.05 -11.02
C LYS A 106 -23.56 9.80 -10.37
N THR A 107 -23.47 10.05 -9.06
CA THR A 107 -22.26 9.85 -8.27
C THR A 107 -22.28 8.52 -7.51
N LEU A 108 -21.14 8.12 -6.95
CA LEU A 108 -21.09 7.00 -6.02
C LEU A 108 -21.89 7.33 -4.73
N ASN A 109 -22.49 6.29 -4.13
CA ASN A 109 -23.23 6.44 -2.87
C ASN A 109 -22.31 6.70 -1.67
N LYS A 110 -21.06 6.23 -1.74
CA LYS A 110 -20.03 6.36 -0.72
C LYS A 110 -18.65 6.27 -1.36
N PRO A 111 -17.60 6.84 -0.74
CA PRO A 111 -16.24 6.60 -1.20
C PRO A 111 -15.87 5.12 -1.03
N VAL A 112 -14.91 4.66 -1.84
CA VAL A 112 -14.35 3.31 -1.78
C VAL A 112 -12.84 3.43 -1.63
N THR A 113 -12.28 2.67 -0.69
CA THR A 113 -10.83 2.60 -0.47
C THR A 113 -10.35 1.15 -0.52
N LYS A 114 -9.08 0.97 -0.90
CA LYS A 114 -8.38 -0.31 -0.82
C LYS A 114 -6.94 -0.06 -0.40
N GLU A 115 -6.53 -0.73 0.68
CA GLU A 115 -5.15 -0.68 1.17
C GLU A 115 -4.36 -1.89 0.66
N PHE A 116 -3.09 -1.66 0.36
CA PHE A 116 -2.13 -2.70 0.00
C PHE A 116 -0.73 -2.33 0.44
N GLU A 117 0.12 -3.34 0.63
CA GLU A 117 1.53 -3.18 1.00
C GLU A 117 2.42 -3.78 -0.08
N MET A 118 3.46 -3.06 -0.47
CA MET A 118 4.46 -3.59 -1.39
C MET A 118 5.43 -4.49 -0.65
N THR A 119 5.41 -5.77 -0.97
CA THR A 119 6.28 -6.79 -0.37
C THR A 119 7.06 -7.52 -1.45
N GLY A 120 8.03 -8.33 -1.02
CA GLY A 120 8.83 -9.12 -1.94
C GLY A 120 8.42 -10.58 -1.97
N THR A 121 8.63 -11.23 -3.11
CA THR A 121 8.47 -12.68 -3.23
C THR A 121 9.70 -13.42 -2.69
N TYR A 122 10.89 -12.90 -2.95
CA TYR A 122 12.19 -13.42 -2.56
C TYR A 122 12.98 -12.45 -1.70
N ILE A 123 12.69 -11.15 -1.77
CA ILE A 123 13.24 -10.11 -0.89
C ILE A 123 12.35 -9.98 0.35
N SER A 124 12.92 -10.12 1.54
CA SER A 124 12.19 -9.99 2.81
C SER A 124 12.48 -8.67 3.53
N ASP A 125 13.62 -8.04 3.27
CA ASP A 125 13.99 -6.76 3.85
C ASP A 125 14.98 -6.01 2.95
N VAL A 126 14.89 -4.68 2.93
CA VAL A 126 15.85 -3.80 2.28
C VAL A 126 16.13 -2.63 3.22
N SER A 127 17.42 -2.35 3.45
CA SER A 127 17.84 -1.21 4.25
C SER A 127 19.05 -0.51 3.65
N ALA A 128 19.10 0.81 3.85
CA ALA A 128 20.26 1.64 3.55
C ALA A 128 20.63 2.41 4.82
N THR A 129 21.67 1.98 5.52
CA THR A 129 22.09 2.58 6.79
C THR A 129 23.35 3.41 6.61
N MET A 130 23.25 4.72 6.83
CA MET A 130 24.38 5.64 6.77
C MET A 130 25.33 5.41 7.94
N ASN A 131 26.63 5.34 7.64
CA ASN A 131 27.72 5.43 8.61
C ASN A 131 28.71 6.53 8.17
N PRO A 132 29.68 6.94 9.03
CA PRO A 132 30.57 8.07 8.72
C PRO A 132 31.41 7.95 7.44
N LEU A 133 31.60 6.73 6.91
CA LEU A 133 32.46 6.49 5.74
C LEU A 133 31.64 6.16 4.47
N ALA A 134 30.49 5.49 4.63
CA ALA A 134 29.65 5.03 3.53
C ALA A 134 28.23 4.70 4.01
N THR A 135 27.30 4.56 3.07
CA THR A 135 25.98 3.98 3.34
C THR A 135 26.03 2.49 3.07
N SER A 136 25.69 1.66 4.06
CA SER A 136 25.58 0.22 3.88
C SER A 136 24.21 -0.11 3.28
N VAL A 137 24.19 -0.67 2.08
CA VAL A 137 22.98 -1.26 1.50
C VAL A 137 22.95 -2.72 1.90
N SER A 138 21.87 -3.17 2.53
CA SER A 138 21.65 -4.55 2.95
C SER A 138 20.30 -5.06 2.44
N VAL A 139 20.29 -6.30 1.96
CA VAL A 139 19.09 -6.98 1.43
C VAL A 139 19.02 -8.36 2.06
N LYS A 140 17.88 -8.68 2.69
CA LYS A 140 17.57 -10.03 3.14
C LYS A 140 16.71 -10.75 2.12
N VAL A 141 16.99 -12.03 1.91
CA VAL A 141 16.40 -12.82 0.83
C VAL A 141 16.10 -14.26 1.26
N LYS A 142 15.27 -14.95 0.46
CA LYS A 142 15.07 -16.39 0.59
C LYS A 142 16.33 -17.19 0.21
N PRO A 143 16.50 -18.42 0.74
CA PRO A 143 17.68 -19.25 0.46
C PRO A 143 17.92 -19.59 -1.02
N GLU A 144 16.88 -19.55 -1.85
CA GLU A 144 16.96 -19.85 -3.29
C GLU A 144 17.67 -18.75 -4.09
N VAL A 145 17.88 -17.57 -3.51
CA VAL A 145 18.56 -16.44 -4.17
C VAL A 145 20.06 -16.66 -4.15
N ALA A 146 20.66 -16.69 -5.33
CA ALA A 146 22.09 -16.89 -5.52
C ALA A 146 22.88 -15.57 -5.48
N ALA A 147 22.30 -14.51 -6.08
CA ALA A 147 22.97 -13.23 -6.21
C ALA A 147 21.98 -12.05 -6.10
N VAL A 148 22.48 -10.94 -5.57
CA VAL A 148 21.75 -9.67 -5.46
C VAL A 148 22.60 -8.56 -6.07
N SER A 149 21.95 -7.65 -6.78
CA SER A 149 22.55 -6.41 -7.24
C SER A 149 21.58 -5.24 -7.04
N TYR A 150 22.11 -4.01 -7.03
CA TYR A 150 21.29 -2.82 -7.10
C TYR A 150 21.85 -1.80 -8.08
N SER A 151 21.01 -0.92 -8.61
CA SER A 151 21.44 0.33 -9.28
C SER A 151 20.88 1.54 -8.55
N ILE A 152 21.58 2.67 -8.63
CA ILE A 152 21.15 3.95 -8.06
C ILE A 152 20.61 4.82 -9.19
N ASN A 153 19.38 5.31 -9.09
CA ASN A 153 18.74 6.20 -10.07
C ASN A 153 18.89 5.73 -11.53
N ASN A 154 18.66 4.43 -11.77
CA ASN A 154 18.84 3.75 -13.07
C ASN A 154 20.27 3.77 -13.63
N GLY A 155 21.27 3.96 -12.78
CA GLY A 155 22.68 3.86 -13.15
C GLY A 155 23.18 2.43 -13.33
N ASN A 156 24.50 2.26 -13.25
CA ASN A 156 25.13 0.96 -13.38
C ASN A 156 24.75 0.02 -12.23
N SER A 157 24.61 -1.27 -12.55
CA SER A 157 24.37 -2.32 -11.55
C SER A 157 25.62 -2.59 -10.71
N ILE A 158 25.41 -2.66 -9.40
CA ILE A 158 26.40 -2.88 -8.36
C ILE A 158 26.03 -4.19 -7.65
N LYS A 159 26.92 -5.19 -7.72
CA LYS A 159 26.73 -6.45 -7.00
C LYS A 159 26.92 -6.23 -5.50
N LEU A 160 26.02 -6.80 -4.70
CA LEU A 160 26.20 -6.94 -3.26
C LEU A 160 27.01 -8.20 -2.98
N LEU A 161 27.69 -8.23 -1.84
CA LEU A 161 28.44 -9.38 -1.38
C LEU A 161 27.58 -10.15 -0.39
N ARG A 162 27.53 -11.48 -0.52
CA ARG A 162 26.88 -12.33 0.47
C ARG A 162 27.63 -12.21 1.80
N ASP A 163 26.93 -11.84 2.86
CA ASP A 163 27.48 -11.64 4.20
C ASP A 163 26.77 -12.51 5.27
N GLY A 164 25.78 -13.30 4.84
CA GLY A 164 25.07 -14.27 5.66
C GLY A 164 24.38 -15.35 4.82
N ALA A 165 23.68 -16.26 5.48
CA ALA A 165 22.92 -17.32 4.81
C ALA A 165 21.78 -16.74 3.95
N ASP A 166 21.14 -15.69 4.45
CA ASP A 166 19.96 -15.03 3.90
C ASP A 166 20.20 -13.54 3.64
N SER A 167 21.45 -13.06 3.66
CA SER A 167 21.76 -11.64 3.55
C SER A 167 22.89 -11.33 2.56
N PHE A 168 22.75 -10.16 1.94
CA PHE A 168 23.74 -9.55 1.08
C PHE A 168 23.91 -8.09 1.45
N SER A 169 25.15 -7.60 1.49
CA SER A 169 25.41 -6.18 1.74
C SER A 169 26.60 -5.63 0.97
N LYS A 170 26.65 -4.30 0.90
CA LYS A 170 27.80 -3.55 0.42
C LYS A 170 27.78 -2.10 0.91
N GLY A 171 28.95 -1.61 1.33
CA GLY A 171 29.15 -0.18 1.59
C GLY A 171 29.24 0.61 0.28
N GLN A 172 28.50 1.72 0.20
CA GLN A 172 28.42 2.60 -0.95
C GLN A 172 28.68 4.06 -0.57
N ILE A 173 29.66 4.66 -1.21
CA ILE A 173 29.96 6.09 -1.05
C ILE A 173 29.03 6.90 -1.95
N GLY A 174 28.55 8.04 -1.43
CA GLY A 174 27.72 8.98 -2.18
C GLY A 174 26.26 8.53 -2.37
N LEU A 175 25.79 7.57 -1.57
CA LEU A 175 24.37 7.20 -1.54
C LEU A 175 23.65 8.10 -0.53
N GLU A 176 22.74 8.92 -1.03
CA GLU A 176 22.03 9.96 -0.28
C GLU A 176 20.55 9.61 -0.08
N LYS A 177 19.93 10.21 0.94
CA LYS A 177 18.47 10.16 1.15
C LYS A 177 17.74 10.61 -0.13
N GLY A 178 16.67 9.89 -0.48
CA GLY A 178 15.88 10.13 -1.69
C GLY A 178 16.46 9.48 -2.96
N ASN A 179 17.64 8.86 -2.90
CA ASN A 179 18.10 8.03 -4.01
C ASN A 179 17.21 6.81 -4.16
N LEU A 180 16.85 6.51 -5.41
CA LEU A 180 16.06 5.34 -5.77
C LEU A 180 16.99 4.17 -6.09
N LEU A 181 16.91 3.12 -5.27
CA LEU A 181 17.54 1.85 -5.54
C LEU A 181 16.60 0.96 -6.36
N THR A 182 17.13 0.36 -7.42
CA THR A 182 16.49 -0.78 -8.09
C THR A 182 17.24 -2.03 -7.69
N ILE A 183 16.63 -2.87 -6.86
CA ILE A 183 17.18 -4.14 -6.36
C ILE A 183 16.78 -5.26 -7.34
N THR A 184 17.74 -6.07 -7.75
CA THR A 184 17.50 -7.24 -8.61
C THR A 184 18.08 -8.48 -7.96
N VAL A 185 17.28 -9.54 -7.87
CA VAL A 185 17.68 -10.85 -7.33
C VAL A 185 17.67 -11.92 -8.42
N LEU A 186 18.69 -12.78 -8.41
CA LEU A 186 18.94 -13.80 -9.42
C LEU A 186 19.09 -15.19 -8.78
N ASN A 187 18.72 -16.23 -9.51
CA ASN A 187 19.01 -17.63 -9.14
C ASN A 187 20.40 -18.09 -9.60
N GLU A 188 20.76 -19.33 -9.27
CA GLU A 188 22.06 -19.96 -9.64
C GLU A 188 22.31 -20.03 -11.15
N ALA A 189 21.24 -20.07 -11.96
CA ALA A 189 21.32 -20.03 -13.42
C ALA A 189 21.43 -18.59 -13.98
N ASN A 190 21.66 -17.60 -13.12
CA ASN A 190 21.73 -16.18 -13.44
C ASN A 190 20.44 -15.65 -14.10
N ARG A 191 19.28 -16.25 -13.78
CA ARG A 191 17.97 -15.78 -14.24
C ARG A 191 17.36 -14.88 -13.18
N MET A 192 16.77 -13.77 -13.63
CA MET A 192 16.07 -12.83 -12.77
C MET A 192 14.85 -13.49 -12.12
N MET A 193 14.75 -13.34 -10.80
CA MET A 193 13.64 -13.87 -10.01
C MET A 193 12.68 -12.76 -9.59
N GLU A 194 13.23 -11.60 -9.22
CA GLU A 194 12.45 -10.45 -8.74
C GLU A 194 13.25 -9.14 -8.89
N THR A 195 12.50 -8.05 -9.09
CA THR A 195 13.00 -6.67 -9.04
C THR A 195 12.12 -5.86 -8.12
N GLN A 196 12.73 -5.09 -7.22
CA GLN A 196 12.04 -4.20 -6.28
C GLN A 196 12.68 -2.81 -6.28
N TYR A 197 11.91 -1.81 -5.84
CA TYR A 197 12.33 -0.41 -5.81
C TYR A 197 12.35 0.09 -4.37
N TYR A 198 13.41 0.75 -3.94
CA TYR A 198 13.55 1.22 -2.57
C TYR A 198 14.13 2.63 -2.55
N GLU A 199 13.47 3.54 -1.84
CA GLU A 199 14.00 4.89 -1.62
C GLU A 199 14.81 4.93 -0.32
N VAL A 200 16.04 5.45 -0.39
CA VAL A 200 16.89 5.64 0.79
C VAL A 200 16.26 6.67 1.73
N LYS A 201 16.04 6.30 2.98
CA LYS A 201 15.30 7.08 3.98
C LYS A 201 16.17 8.03 4.80
#